data_AF-A0A355EUP4-F1
#
_entry.id   AF-A0A355EUP4-F1
#
_cell.length_a   1.000
_cell.length_b   1.000
_cell.length_c   1.000
_cell.angle_alpha   90.00
_cell.angle_beta   90.00
_cell.angle_gamma   90.00
#
_symmetry.space_group_name_H-M   'P 1'
#
loop_
_entity.id
_entity.type
_entity.pdbx_description
1 polymer ?
#
loop_
_entity_poly.entity_id
_entity_poly.type
_entity_poly.pdbx_seq_one_letter_code
_entity_poly.pdbx_strand_id
1 'polypeptide(L)'
;MRRSTFPLAALLATLVAAGASPLAAVDPFYVDLLRDGAHAYDRGDFAMATRHLRLACFGMLDEPKELAACLARLALAQDKAGDVAGFRDTFGRLVEIEERFQGYSQSSLPPEARAALEQRMAVQIPAPTLAASPPALRSAAGLKPQARPDPKPGEPAKPAPARPKEPSPVEVAPAPQPLAPPAAAPAGP
;
A
#
# COMPACT_ATOMS: atom_id res chain seq x y z
N MET A 1 5.42 54.46 60.32
CA MET A 1 6.29 53.27 60.18
C MET A 1 5.43 52.07 59.80
N ARG A 2 5.40 51.68 58.52
CA ARG A 2 4.68 50.50 58.01
C ARG A 2 5.70 49.40 57.76
N ARG A 3 5.56 48.24 58.41
CA ARG A 3 6.34 47.03 58.10
C ARG A 3 5.43 46.06 57.37
N SER A 4 5.73 45.86 56.09
CA SER A 4 5.18 44.83 55.22
C SER A 4 6.08 43.60 55.27
N THR A 5 5.50 42.41 55.50
CA THR A 5 6.00 41.14 54.95
C THR A 5 4.82 40.14 54.94
N PHE A 6 4.24 39.99 53.75
CA PHE A 6 3.26 38.98 53.36
C PHE A 6 3.99 37.72 52.80
N PRO A 7 3.33 36.58 52.62
CA PRO A 7 3.69 35.33 53.26
C PRO A 7 4.33 34.30 52.32
N LEU A 8 4.93 33.32 53.00
CA LEU A 8 5.37 32.00 52.57
C LEU A 8 4.28 31.25 51.77
N ALA A 9 4.15 31.48 50.47
CA ALA A 9 3.25 30.73 49.59
C ALA A 9 3.70 30.81 48.13
N ALA A 10 4.86 30.22 47.82
CA ALA A 10 5.30 30.01 46.44
C ALA A 10 6.04 28.67 46.35
N LEU A 11 5.30 27.57 46.48
CA LEU A 11 5.73 26.26 46.00
C LEU A 11 4.64 25.72 45.07
N LEU A 12 4.36 26.50 44.02
CA LEU A 12 3.47 26.12 42.94
C LEU A 12 4.29 25.35 41.91
N ALA A 13 3.91 24.09 41.72
CA ALA A 13 3.80 23.37 40.46
C ALA A 13 4.59 23.92 39.26
N THR A 14 5.59 23.16 38.78
CA THR A 14 5.76 22.83 37.34
C THR A 14 7.00 21.95 37.18
N LEU A 15 6.84 20.63 37.21
CA LEU A 15 7.80 19.72 36.59
C LEU A 15 7.07 18.54 35.94
N VAL A 16 6.11 18.86 35.06
CA VAL A 16 5.71 17.94 33.99
C VAL A 16 6.60 18.27 32.81
N ALA A 17 7.80 17.69 32.80
CA ALA A 17 8.60 17.66 31.59
C ALA A 17 7.84 16.81 30.57
N ALA A 18 7.23 17.49 29.60
CA ALA A 18 6.58 16.88 28.47
C ALA A 18 7.56 15.93 27.78
N GLY A 19 7.27 14.64 27.86
CA GLY A 19 7.78 13.65 26.91
C GLY A 19 7.16 13.91 25.54
N ALA A 20 7.56 15.00 24.89
CA ALA A 20 7.40 15.15 23.47
C ALA A 20 8.49 14.28 22.83
N SER A 21 8.20 12.99 22.67
CA SER A 21 8.94 12.21 21.67
C SER A 21 8.83 12.99 20.37
N PRO A 22 9.93 13.34 19.69
CA PRO A 22 9.81 13.82 18.34
C PRO A 22 9.06 12.73 17.58
N LEU A 23 7.88 13.05 17.05
CA LEU A 23 7.30 12.27 15.96
C LEU A 23 8.44 12.06 14.98
N ALA A 24 8.79 10.81 14.73
CA ALA A 24 10.03 10.44 14.06
C ALA A 24 10.03 11.07 12.67
N ALA A 25 10.72 12.22 12.55
CA ALA A 25 10.93 12.84 11.26
C ALA A 25 11.71 11.84 10.41
N VAL A 26 11.27 11.62 9.17
CA VAL A 26 11.96 10.79 8.20
C VAL A 26 13.43 11.19 8.15
N ASP A 27 14.34 10.20 8.24
CA ASP A 27 15.78 10.47 8.22
C ASP A 27 16.17 11.25 6.95
N PRO A 28 16.96 12.34 7.08
CA PRO A 28 17.37 13.17 5.94
C PRO A 28 17.98 12.38 4.78
N PHE A 29 18.65 11.26 5.04
CA PHE A 29 19.19 10.37 4.01
C PHE A 29 18.10 9.89 3.04
N TYR A 30 16.94 9.48 3.54
CA TYR A 30 15.84 9.01 2.69
C TYR A 30 15.15 10.15 1.94
N VAL A 31 15.12 11.34 2.54
CA VAL A 31 14.62 12.55 1.86
C VAL A 31 15.54 12.94 0.69
N ASP A 32 16.86 12.85 0.88
CA ASP A 32 17.82 13.09 -0.20
C ASP A 32 17.72 12.03 -1.29
N LEU A 33 17.56 10.75 -0.94
CA LEU A 33 17.29 9.70 -1.93
C LEU A 33 16.00 9.92 -2.72
N LEU A 34 14.93 10.40 -2.06
CA LEU A 34 13.68 10.73 -2.74
C LEU A 34 13.90 11.85 -3.77
N ARG A 35 14.66 12.89 -3.39
CA ARG A 35 15.02 14.01 -4.26
C ARG A 35 15.89 13.56 -5.43
N ASP A 36 16.91 12.75 -5.17
CA ASP A 36 17.81 12.23 -6.19
C ASP A 36 17.10 11.27 -7.16
N GLY A 37 16.15 10.48 -6.65
CA GLY A 37 15.27 9.65 -7.46
C GLY A 37 14.37 10.46 -8.38
N ALA A 38 13.78 11.55 -7.87
CA ALA A 38 12.98 12.47 -8.68
C ALA A 38 13.83 13.14 -9.77
N HIS A 39 15.01 13.67 -9.42
CA HIS A 39 15.91 14.26 -10.40
C HIS A 39 16.41 13.27 -11.45
N ALA A 40 16.66 12.01 -11.08
CA ALA A 40 17.00 10.98 -12.05
C ALA A 40 15.84 10.69 -13.01
N TYR A 41 14.60 10.65 -12.50
CA TYR A 41 13.40 10.47 -13.31
C TYR A 41 13.23 11.62 -14.32
N ASP A 42 13.39 12.86 -13.88
CA ASP A 42 13.26 14.05 -14.73
C ASP A 42 14.27 14.09 -15.87
N ARG A 43 15.47 13.52 -15.65
CA ARG A 43 16.52 13.38 -16.68
C ARG A 43 16.33 12.17 -17.59
N GLY A 44 15.31 11.33 -17.36
CA GLY A 44 15.07 10.11 -18.11
C GLY A 44 15.94 8.91 -17.70
N ASP A 45 16.70 9.03 -16.60
CA ASP A 45 17.48 7.91 -16.04
C ASP A 45 16.59 7.07 -15.12
N PHE A 46 15.68 6.32 -15.73
CA PHE A 46 14.65 5.57 -15.01
C PHE A 46 15.21 4.40 -14.19
N ALA A 47 16.35 3.84 -14.61
CA ALA A 47 17.04 2.79 -13.86
C ALA A 47 17.58 3.34 -12.54
N MET A 48 18.26 4.49 -12.57
CA MET A 48 18.75 5.13 -11.36
C MET A 48 17.61 5.66 -10.48
N ALA A 49 16.57 6.25 -11.09
CA ALA A 49 15.38 6.70 -10.38
C ALA A 49 14.74 5.55 -9.58
N THR A 50 14.53 4.39 -10.22
CA THR A 50 13.99 3.20 -9.57
C THR A 50 14.84 2.75 -8.39
N ARG A 51 16.18 2.77 -8.52
CA ARG A 51 17.10 2.40 -7.43
C ARG A 51 16.98 3.35 -6.24
N HIS A 52 17.05 4.66 -6.47
CA HIS A 52 16.95 5.65 -5.39
C HIS A 52 15.58 5.62 -4.73
N LEU A 53 14.50 5.54 -5.52
CA LEU A 53 13.13 5.52 -4.99
C LEU A 53 12.84 4.25 -4.17
N ARG A 54 13.37 3.08 -4.56
CA ARG A 54 13.26 1.86 -3.74
C ARG A 54 13.85 2.06 -2.35
N LEU A 55 15.03 2.68 -2.28
CA LEU A 55 15.69 2.98 -1.00
C LEU A 55 14.94 4.06 -0.22
N ALA A 56 14.53 5.14 -0.88
CA ALA A 56 13.78 6.24 -0.27
C ALA A 56 12.48 5.74 0.40
N CYS A 57 11.74 4.84 -0.25
CA CYS A 57 10.47 4.35 0.28
C CYS A 57 10.64 3.53 1.58
N PHE A 58 11.82 2.98 1.89
CA PHE A 58 12.06 2.34 3.18
C PHE A 58 12.04 3.36 4.35
N GLY A 59 12.49 4.59 4.11
CA GLY A 59 12.45 5.65 5.12
C GLY A 59 11.05 6.16 5.45
N MET A 60 10.07 5.83 4.62
CA MET A 60 8.69 6.34 4.74
C MET A 60 7.75 5.34 5.42
N LEU A 61 8.25 4.19 5.88
CA LEU A 61 7.41 3.07 6.36
C LEU A 61 6.46 3.45 7.50
N ASP A 62 6.90 4.35 8.38
CA ASP A 62 6.11 4.84 9.53
C ASP A 62 5.15 5.99 9.17
N GLU A 63 5.24 6.51 7.93
CA GLU A 63 4.44 7.63 7.43
C GLU A 63 3.64 7.20 6.19
N PRO A 64 2.46 6.56 6.34
CA PRO A 64 1.75 5.89 5.24
C PRO A 64 1.43 6.78 4.04
N LYS A 65 1.20 8.09 4.27
CA LYS A 65 0.92 9.08 3.21
C LYS A 65 2.14 9.35 2.36
N GLU A 66 3.29 9.52 3.00
CA GLU A 66 4.57 9.74 2.33
C GLU A 66 5.06 8.47 1.65
N LEU A 67 4.83 7.30 2.27
CA LEU A 67 5.10 6.01 1.64
C LEU A 67 4.30 5.83 0.35
N ALA A 68 2.99 6.12 0.38
CA ALA A 68 2.16 6.02 -0.82
C ALA A 68 2.64 7.00 -1.92
N ALA A 69 3.01 8.22 -1.55
CA ALA A 69 3.57 9.19 -2.50
C ALA A 69 4.91 8.73 -3.09
N CYS A 70 5.76 8.07 -2.30
CA CYS A 70 7.01 7.48 -2.77
C CYS A 70 6.77 6.29 -3.71
N LEU A 71 5.89 5.36 -3.34
CA LEU A 71 5.55 4.18 -4.14
C LEU A 71 4.91 4.56 -5.48
N ALA A 72 4.08 5.61 -5.51
CA ALA A 72 3.54 6.13 -6.76
C ALA A 72 4.64 6.59 -7.73
N ARG A 73 5.65 7.32 -7.24
CA ARG A 73 6.80 7.74 -8.04
C ARG A 73 7.66 6.55 -8.46
N LEU A 74 7.85 5.58 -7.58
CA LEU A 74 8.57 4.34 -7.89
C LEU A 74 7.88 3.56 -9.02
N ALA A 75 6.56 3.39 -8.94
CA ALA A 75 5.79 2.72 -9.99
C ALA A 75 5.97 3.44 -11.33
N LEU A 76 5.87 4.78 -11.36
CA LEU A 76 6.12 5.55 -12.59
C LEU A 76 7.53 5.33 -13.15
N ALA A 77 8.56 5.34 -12.30
CA ALA A 77 9.93 5.07 -12.73
C ALA A 77 10.08 3.65 -13.30
N GLN A 78 9.47 2.65 -12.68
CA GLN A 78 9.48 1.26 -13.14
C GLN A 78 8.76 1.11 -14.49
N ASP A 79 7.60 1.74 -14.66
CA ASP A 79 6.88 1.75 -15.94
C ASP A 79 7.73 2.34 -17.06
N LYS A 80 8.40 3.47 -16.80
CA LYS A 80 9.29 4.12 -17.78
C LYS A 80 10.55 3.30 -18.07
N ALA A 81 11.03 2.54 -17.10
CA ALA A 81 12.12 1.58 -17.29
C ALA A 81 11.68 0.26 -17.97
N GLY A 82 10.38 0.07 -18.25
CA GLY A 82 9.84 -1.17 -18.81
C GLY A 82 9.71 -2.32 -17.81
N ASP A 83 9.87 -2.05 -16.51
CA ASP A 83 9.74 -3.01 -15.41
C ASP A 83 8.25 -3.21 -15.04
N VAL A 84 7.52 -3.90 -15.92
CA VAL A 84 6.07 -4.15 -15.75
C VAL A 84 5.78 -5.02 -14.52
N ALA A 85 6.65 -6.01 -14.23
CA ALA A 85 6.49 -6.84 -13.05
C ALA A 85 6.65 -6.00 -11.77
N GLY A 86 7.71 -5.20 -11.70
CA GLY A 86 7.94 -4.31 -10.57
C GLY A 86 6.86 -3.25 -10.41
N PHE A 87 6.26 -2.73 -11.50
CA PHE A 87 5.09 -1.85 -11.42
C PHE A 87 3.92 -2.53 -10.69
N ARG A 88 3.62 -3.79 -11.05
CA ARG A 88 2.51 -4.56 -10.47
C ARG A 88 2.76 -4.86 -8.99
N ASP A 89 3.99 -5.21 -8.62
CA ASP A 89 4.36 -5.44 -7.24
C ASP A 89 4.21 -4.16 -6.40
N THR A 90 4.68 -3.02 -6.94
CA THR A 90 4.50 -1.71 -6.29
C THR A 90 3.03 -1.31 -6.17
N PHE A 91 2.20 -1.64 -7.17
CA PHE A 91 0.76 -1.45 -7.09
C PHE A 91 0.12 -2.28 -5.97
N GLY A 92 0.54 -3.54 -5.78
CA GLY A 92 0.09 -4.37 -4.65
C GLY A 92 0.36 -3.71 -3.29
N ARG A 93 1.56 -3.12 -3.13
CA ARG A 93 1.92 -2.37 -1.91
C ARG A 93 1.05 -1.12 -1.72
N LEU A 94 0.72 -0.40 -2.80
CA LEU A 94 -0.21 0.73 -2.75
C LEU A 94 -1.62 0.30 -2.32
N VAL A 95 -2.09 -0.86 -2.78
CA VAL A 95 -3.37 -1.44 -2.33
C VAL A 95 -3.37 -1.66 -0.82
N GLU A 96 -2.34 -2.33 -0.29
CA GLU A 96 -2.23 -2.61 1.15
C GLU A 96 -2.26 -1.33 2.01
N ILE A 97 -1.55 -0.29 1.57
CA ILE A 97 -1.48 1.00 2.27
C ILE A 97 -2.82 1.74 2.18
N GLU A 98 -3.48 1.69 1.02
CA GLU A 98 -4.80 2.32 0.85
C GLU A 98 -5.86 1.63 1.72
N GLU A 99 -5.87 0.29 1.79
CA GLU A 99 -6.82 -0.47 2.60
C GLU A 99 -6.73 -0.13 4.10
N ARG A 100 -5.50 0.01 4.61
CA ARG A 100 -5.26 0.15 6.05
C ARG A 100 -5.24 1.61 6.51
N PHE A 101 -4.71 2.50 5.66
CA PHE A 101 -4.37 3.86 6.07
C PHE A 101 -4.92 4.95 5.15
N GLN A 102 -5.59 4.57 4.04
CA GLN A 102 -6.00 5.50 2.99
C GLN A 102 -4.81 6.33 2.46
N GLY A 103 -3.61 5.74 2.47
CA GLY A 103 -2.37 6.48 2.25
C GLY A 103 -2.29 7.08 0.85
N TYR A 104 -2.80 6.41 -0.19
CA TYR A 104 -2.80 6.96 -1.55
C TYR A 104 -3.79 8.11 -1.69
N SER A 105 -5.01 7.94 -1.17
CA SER A 105 -6.06 8.95 -1.18
C SER A 105 -5.65 10.22 -0.43
N GLN A 106 -4.91 10.07 0.68
CA GLN A 106 -4.48 11.18 1.53
C GLN A 106 -3.04 11.65 1.28
N SER A 107 -2.34 11.06 0.29
CA SER A 107 -0.94 11.40 0.01
C SER A 107 -0.77 12.81 -0.54
N SER A 108 0.40 13.38 -0.27
CA SER A 108 0.93 14.65 -0.80
C SER A 108 1.43 14.54 -2.26
N LEU A 109 1.03 13.49 -2.99
CA LEU A 109 1.46 13.26 -4.38
C LEU A 109 0.96 14.39 -5.29
N PRO A 110 1.85 15.04 -6.08
CA PRO A 110 1.45 16.08 -7.03
C PRO A 110 0.37 15.59 -8.01
N PRO A 111 -0.61 16.44 -8.39
CA PRO A 111 -1.72 16.06 -9.25
C PRO A 111 -1.28 15.43 -10.58
N GLU A 112 -0.18 15.90 -11.15
CA GLU A 112 0.37 15.44 -12.44
C GLU A 112 0.92 14.02 -12.30
N ALA A 113 1.66 13.75 -11.23
CA ALA A 113 2.18 12.42 -10.94
C ALA A 113 1.05 11.44 -10.61
N ARG A 114 0.02 11.92 -9.91
CA ARG A 114 -1.20 11.16 -9.64
C ARG A 114 -1.87 10.75 -10.95
N ALA A 115 -2.23 11.71 -11.80
CA ALA A 115 -2.90 11.45 -13.08
C ALA A 115 -2.06 10.51 -13.98
N ALA A 116 -0.74 10.69 -14.00
CA ALA A 116 0.15 9.79 -14.73
C ALA A 116 0.06 8.36 -14.20
N LEU A 117 0.12 8.16 -12.88
CA LEU A 117 0.03 6.81 -12.29
C LEU A 117 -1.31 6.16 -12.62
N GLU A 118 -2.40 6.90 -12.48
CA GLU A 118 -3.76 6.44 -12.76
C GLU A 118 -3.93 5.94 -14.19
N GLN A 119 -3.39 6.70 -15.16
CA GLN A 119 -3.36 6.28 -16.55
C GLN A 119 -2.54 4.99 -16.75
N ARG A 120 -1.39 4.86 -16.08
CA ARG A 120 -0.56 3.67 -16.19
C ARG A 120 -1.18 2.46 -15.50
N MET A 121 -1.90 2.65 -14.40
CA MET A 121 -2.63 1.58 -13.72
C MET A 121 -3.65 0.92 -14.66
N ALA A 122 -4.43 1.72 -15.38
CA ALA A 122 -5.42 1.21 -16.34
C ALA A 122 -4.81 0.38 -17.48
N VAL A 123 -3.53 0.60 -17.79
CA VAL A 123 -2.80 -0.14 -18.84
C VAL A 123 -2.07 -1.36 -18.27
N GLN A 124 -1.43 -1.23 -17.11
CA GLN A 124 -0.48 -2.22 -16.60
C GLN A 124 -1.11 -3.25 -15.67
N ILE A 125 -2.19 -2.89 -14.99
CA ILE A 125 -2.85 -3.77 -14.02
C ILE A 125 -4.02 -4.51 -14.69
N PRO A 126 -4.09 -5.84 -14.59
CA PRO A 126 -5.23 -6.59 -15.11
C PRO A 126 -6.56 -6.07 -14.57
N ALA A 127 -7.57 -5.94 -15.43
CA ALA A 127 -8.87 -5.40 -15.05
C ALA A 127 -9.54 -6.12 -13.84
N PRO A 128 -9.47 -7.46 -13.70
CA PRO A 128 -9.99 -8.14 -12.50
C PRO A 128 -9.27 -7.71 -11.22
N THR A 129 -7.96 -7.50 -11.28
CA THR A 129 -7.14 -7.03 -10.15
C THR A 129 -7.52 -5.60 -9.75
N LEU A 130 -7.70 -4.69 -10.72
CA LEU A 130 -8.18 -3.33 -10.45
C LEU A 130 -9.60 -3.32 -9.88
N ALA A 131 -10.50 -4.17 -10.38
CA ALA A 131 -11.86 -4.26 -9.89
C ALA A 131 -11.91 -4.70 -8.41
N ALA A 132 -11.04 -5.62 -8.01
CA ALA A 132 -10.90 -6.09 -6.63
C ALA A 132 -10.17 -5.10 -5.70
N SER A 133 -9.51 -4.07 -6.25
CA SER A 133 -8.74 -3.10 -5.46
C SER A 133 -9.66 -2.13 -4.68
N PRO A 134 -9.13 -1.40 -3.68
CA PRO A 134 -9.87 -0.40 -2.91
C PRO A 134 -10.60 0.64 -3.78
N PRO A 135 -11.72 1.22 -3.30
CA PRO A 135 -12.51 2.16 -4.10
C PRO A 135 -11.74 3.33 -4.68
N ALA A 136 -10.77 3.88 -3.93
CA ALA A 136 -9.93 4.98 -4.41
C ALA A 136 -9.10 4.59 -5.63
N LEU A 137 -8.37 3.47 -5.54
CA LEU A 137 -7.50 2.98 -6.63
C LEU A 137 -8.31 2.47 -7.84
N ARG A 138 -9.47 1.85 -7.60
CA ARG A 138 -10.38 1.43 -8.67
C ARG A 138 -10.93 2.62 -9.47
N SER A 139 -11.39 3.65 -8.76
CA SER A 139 -11.99 4.85 -9.39
C SER A 139 -10.92 5.67 -10.11
N ALA A 140 -9.73 5.75 -9.51
CA ALA A 140 -8.54 6.37 -10.07
C ALA A 140 -8.17 5.79 -11.45
N ALA A 141 -8.23 4.47 -11.65
CA ALA A 141 -7.93 3.85 -12.94
C ALA A 141 -8.97 4.11 -14.05
N GLY A 142 -9.93 5.02 -13.85
CA GLY A 142 -10.97 5.33 -14.83
C GLY A 142 -12.00 4.22 -15.03
N LEU A 143 -11.97 3.16 -14.22
CA LEU A 143 -13.04 2.18 -14.13
C LEU A 143 -14.20 2.85 -13.39
N LYS A 144 -15.04 3.57 -14.14
CA LYS A 144 -16.39 3.91 -13.66
C LYS A 144 -17.03 2.62 -13.15
N PRO A 145 -17.58 2.59 -11.93
CA PRO A 145 -18.42 1.49 -11.51
C PRO A 145 -19.49 1.33 -12.58
N GLN A 146 -19.43 0.24 -13.36
CA GLN A 146 -20.60 -0.13 -14.14
C GLN A 146 -21.67 -0.43 -13.10
N ALA A 147 -22.64 0.48 -12.99
CA ALA A 147 -23.89 0.16 -12.34
C ALA A 147 -24.32 -1.19 -12.92
N ARG A 148 -24.47 -2.20 -12.05
CA ARG A 148 -25.14 -3.43 -12.45
C ARG A 148 -26.44 -2.97 -13.11
N PRO A 149 -26.74 -3.38 -14.35
CA PRO A 149 -28.03 -3.06 -14.93
C PRO A 149 -29.07 -3.61 -13.97
N ASP A 150 -29.87 -2.71 -13.37
CA ASP A 150 -31.01 -3.12 -12.57
C ASP A 150 -31.82 -4.11 -13.40
N PRO A 151 -32.20 -5.28 -12.85
CA PRO A 151 -33.13 -6.14 -13.55
C PRO A 151 -34.40 -5.33 -13.81
N LYS A 152 -34.74 -5.14 -15.09
CA LYS A 152 -35.95 -4.43 -15.50
C LYS A 152 -37.13 -5.01 -14.73
N PRO A 153 -37.90 -4.19 -13.99
CA PRO A 153 -39.15 -4.64 -13.40
C PRO A 153 -40.11 -5.01 -14.54
N GLY A 154 -40.41 -6.30 -14.69
CA GLY A 154 -41.52 -6.75 -15.55
C GLY A 154 -41.25 -7.86 -16.54
N GLU A 155 -40.09 -8.52 -16.56
CA GLU A 155 -39.94 -9.75 -17.35
C GLU A 155 -40.27 -10.97 -16.47
N PRO A 156 -41.39 -11.69 -16.72
CA PRO A 156 -41.75 -12.86 -15.94
C PRO A 156 -40.66 -13.92 -16.05
N ALA A 157 -40.15 -14.34 -14.89
CA ALA A 157 -39.17 -15.39 -14.76
C ALA A 157 -39.66 -16.65 -15.49
N LYS A 158 -38.96 -17.03 -16.57
CA LYS A 158 -39.11 -18.37 -17.15
C LYS A 158 -38.78 -19.40 -16.06
N PRO A 159 -39.62 -20.44 -15.88
CA PRO A 159 -39.33 -21.50 -14.92
C PRO A 159 -37.99 -22.14 -15.25
N ALA A 160 -37.13 -22.24 -14.23
CA ALA A 160 -35.86 -22.96 -14.32
C ALA A 160 -36.12 -24.42 -14.76
N PRO A 161 -35.36 -24.97 -15.71
CA PRO A 161 -35.39 -26.40 -15.96
C PRO A 161 -34.90 -27.15 -14.73
N ALA A 162 -35.62 -28.22 -14.40
CA ALA A 162 -35.42 -29.08 -13.25
C ALA A 162 -33.95 -29.51 -13.09
N ARG A 163 -33.45 -29.44 -11.85
CA ARG A 163 -32.17 -30.00 -11.43
C ARG A 163 -32.11 -31.49 -11.78
N PRO A 164 -31.13 -31.95 -12.58
CA PRO A 164 -30.75 -33.36 -12.60
C PRO A 164 -30.14 -33.75 -11.25
N LYS A 165 -30.54 -34.91 -10.76
CA LYS A 165 -30.15 -35.53 -9.48
C LYS A 165 -28.63 -35.60 -9.30
N GLU A 166 -28.19 -35.29 -8.08
CA GLU A 166 -26.89 -35.67 -7.53
C GLU A 166 -26.61 -37.16 -7.74
N PRO A 167 -25.44 -37.53 -8.29
CA PRO A 167 -24.80 -38.79 -7.99
C PRO A 167 -23.94 -38.67 -6.72
N SER A 168 -24.08 -39.70 -5.89
CA SER A 168 -23.51 -39.95 -4.56
C SER A 168 -22.01 -39.68 -4.38
N PRO A 169 -21.55 -39.59 -3.10
CA PRO A 169 -20.16 -39.29 -2.75
C PRO A 169 -19.21 -40.37 -3.24
N VAL A 170 -18.17 -39.95 -3.96
CA VAL A 170 -17.01 -40.80 -4.26
C VAL A 170 -16.17 -40.91 -2.99
N GLU A 171 -16.02 -42.15 -2.56
CA GLU A 171 -15.15 -42.63 -1.49
C GLU A 171 -13.73 -42.08 -1.64
N VAL A 172 -13.27 -41.39 -0.59
CA VAL A 172 -11.96 -40.77 -0.49
C VAL A 172 -10.90 -41.86 -0.35
N ALA A 173 -10.05 -41.99 -1.37
CA ALA A 173 -8.82 -42.78 -1.27
C ALA A 173 -7.88 -42.14 -0.21
N PRO A 174 -7.23 -42.95 0.65
CA PRO A 174 -6.38 -42.44 1.71
C PRO A 174 -5.13 -41.72 1.18
N ALA A 175 -4.80 -40.62 1.85
CA ALA A 175 -3.63 -39.79 1.57
C ALA A 175 -2.31 -40.57 1.69
N PRO A 176 -1.30 -40.28 0.86
CA PRO A 176 0.06 -40.79 1.06
C PRO A 176 0.67 -40.22 2.34
N GLN A 177 1.31 -41.11 3.11
CA GLN A 177 1.96 -40.79 4.39
C GLN A 177 3.11 -39.77 4.21
N PRO A 178 3.37 -38.92 5.22
CA PRO A 178 4.54 -38.03 5.21
C PRO A 178 5.84 -38.82 5.17
N LEU A 179 6.72 -38.48 4.23
CA LEU A 179 8.12 -38.92 4.20
C LEU A 179 8.81 -38.45 5.49
N ALA A 180 9.41 -39.41 6.21
CA ALA A 180 10.22 -39.15 7.39
C ALA A 180 11.42 -38.22 7.06
N PRO A 181 11.84 -37.35 8.00
CA PRO A 181 13.05 -36.55 7.82
C PRO A 181 14.31 -37.44 7.82
N PRO A 182 15.34 -37.11 7.03
CA PRO A 182 16.60 -37.85 7.03
C PRO A 182 17.31 -37.73 8.38
N ALA A 183 17.84 -38.86 8.85
CA ALA A 183 18.62 -38.97 10.08
C ALA A 183 19.83 -38.04 10.06
N ALA A 184 20.04 -37.35 11.18
CA ALA A 184 21.23 -36.56 11.44
C ALA A 184 22.49 -37.44 11.39
N ALA A 185 23.48 -37.02 10.61
CA ALA A 185 24.79 -37.64 10.59
C ALA A 185 25.50 -37.42 11.94
N PRO A 186 26.25 -38.41 12.45
CA PRO A 186 27.02 -38.25 13.68
C PRO A 186 28.18 -37.27 13.46
N ALA A 187 28.32 -36.33 14.40
CA ALA A 187 29.54 -35.55 14.54
C ALA A 187 30.68 -36.49 14.96
N GLY A 188 31.70 -36.58 14.11
CA GLY A 188 32.96 -37.27 14.40
C GLY A 188 33.90 -36.43 15.28
N PRO A 189 34.92 -37.08 15.87
CA PRO A 189 35.72 -36.59 17.00
C PRO A 189 36.64 -35.40 16.68
#